data_AF-A0A0M7AYR2-F1
#
_entry.id   AF-A0A0M7AYR2-F1
#
_cell.length_a   1.000
_cell.length_b   1.000
_cell.length_c   1.000
_cell.angle_alpha   90.00
_cell.angle_beta   90.00
_cell.angle_gamma   90.00
#
_symmetry.space_group_name_H-M   'P 1'
#
loop_
_entity.id
_entity.type
_entity.pdbx_description
1 polymer ?
#
loop_
_entity_poly.entity_id
_entity_poly.type
_entity_poly.pdbx_seq_one_letter_code
_entity_poly.pdbx_strand_id
1 'polypeptide(L)'
;MKILKIEKEQGYFCLEQGSEWKPIDSIDKVALLKLLDLYLENDVEMDSPDEQSLSNQAHAIIYRGIFDKLSQLVEEKSRFKDESETLYLDEMKKYAAQ
;
A
#
# COMPACT_ATOMS: atom_id res chain seq x y z
N MET A 1 4.89 -10.11 -5.57
CA MET A 1 6.16 -9.40 -5.92
C MET A 1 6.53 -8.44 -4.80
N LYS A 2 7.81 -8.25 -4.45
CA LYS A 2 8.16 -7.33 -3.35
C LYS A 2 8.19 -5.87 -3.83
N ILE A 3 7.43 -4.97 -3.19
CA ILE A 3 7.39 -3.54 -3.52
C ILE A 3 8.11 -2.66 -2.50
N LEU A 4 8.25 -3.14 -1.26
CA LEU A 4 8.94 -2.45 -0.18
C LEU A 4 9.94 -3.43 0.42
N LYS A 5 11.20 -3.02 0.45
CA LYS A 5 12.28 -3.81 1.05
C LYS A 5 13.13 -2.95 1.96
N ILE A 6 13.73 -3.59 2.95
CA ILE A 6 14.74 -2.97 3.80
C ILE A 6 16.08 -3.64 3.51
N GLU A 7 17.08 -2.86 3.10
CA GLU A 7 18.41 -3.36 2.76
C GLU A 7 19.48 -2.42 3.30
N LYS A 8 20.52 -2.97 3.95
CA LYS A 8 21.62 -2.19 4.56
C LYS A 8 21.12 -1.03 5.42
N GLU A 9 20.15 -1.30 6.27
CA GLU A 9 19.53 -0.30 7.16
C GLU A 9 18.86 0.89 6.45
N GLN A 10 18.53 0.75 5.16
CA GLN A 10 17.81 1.73 4.37
C GLN A 10 16.56 1.11 3.72
N GLY A 11 15.49 1.89 3.69
CA GLY A 11 14.24 1.49 3.04
C GLY A 11 14.29 1.79 1.55
N TYR A 12 13.78 0.86 0.75
CA TYR A 12 13.65 1.02 -0.69
C TYR A 12 12.25 0.65 -1.14
N PHE A 13 11.78 1.31 -2.20
CA PHE A 13 10.54 1.01 -2.88
C PHE A 13 10.78 0.63 -4.34
N CYS A 14 9.92 -0.23 -4.87
CA CYS A 14 9.91 -0.63 -6.27
C CYS A 14 8.52 -0.41 -6.84
N LEU A 15 8.46 0.30 -7.96
CA LEU A 15 7.20 0.64 -8.62
C LEU A 15 6.78 -0.33 -9.70
N GLU A 16 7.63 -1.23 -10.20
CA GLU A 16 7.24 -2.17 -11.27
C GLU A 16 8.14 -3.40 -11.18
N GLN A 17 7.63 -4.58 -11.54
CA GLN A 17 8.39 -5.82 -11.47
C GLN A 17 9.60 -5.76 -12.42
N GLY A 18 10.81 -5.70 -11.88
CA GLY A 18 12.05 -5.55 -12.64
C GLY A 18 12.55 -4.10 -12.81
N SER A 19 11.87 -3.13 -12.19
CA SER A 19 12.32 -1.74 -12.12
C SER A 19 13.40 -1.53 -11.05
N GLU A 20 14.12 -0.42 -11.15
CA GLU A 20 15.16 -0.08 -10.17
C GLU A 20 14.55 0.23 -8.80
N TRP A 21 15.20 -0.30 -7.76
CA TRP A 21 14.86 0.01 -6.37
C TRP A 21 15.28 1.44 -6.04
N LYS A 22 14.31 2.25 -5.65
CA LYS A 22 14.56 3.65 -5.27
C LYS A 22 14.56 3.81 -3.75
N PRO A 23 15.43 4.66 -3.20
CA PRO A 23 15.44 4.92 -1.77
C PRO A 23 14.12 5.55 -1.33
N ILE A 24 13.61 5.15 -0.17
CA ILE A 24 12.33 5.61 0.37
C ILE A 24 12.25 7.13 0.56
N ASP A 25 13.40 7.78 0.75
CA ASP A 25 13.53 9.24 0.86
C ASP A 25 13.09 9.98 -0.41
N SER A 26 13.31 9.39 -1.59
CA SER A 26 12.96 10.00 -2.89
C SER A 26 11.54 9.69 -3.34
N ILE A 27 10.65 9.32 -2.40
CA ILE A 27 9.29 8.94 -2.76
C ILE A 27 8.39 10.16 -2.92
N ASP A 28 7.74 10.24 -4.09
CA ASP A 28 6.79 11.28 -4.43
C ASP A 28 5.34 10.80 -4.32
N LYS A 29 4.40 11.75 -4.33
CA LYS A 29 2.95 11.46 -4.36
C LYS A 29 2.56 10.54 -5.52
N VAL A 30 3.18 10.70 -6.69
CA VAL A 30 2.92 9.86 -7.87
C VAL A 30 3.42 8.43 -7.66
N ALA A 31 4.59 8.27 -7.04
CA ALA A 31 5.14 6.96 -6.72
C ALA A 31 4.28 6.23 -5.68
N LEU A 32 3.79 6.95 -4.66
CA LEU A 32 2.84 6.43 -3.66
C LEU A 32 1.55 5.90 -4.29
N LEU A 33 0.96 6.65 -5.22
CA LEU A 33 -0.25 6.21 -5.94
C LEU A 33 0.02 4.94 -6.75
N LYS A 34 1.15 4.89 -7.46
CA LYS A 34 1.54 3.69 -8.23
C LYS A 34 1.76 2.46 -7.33
N LEU A 35 2.42 2.61 -6.18
CA LEU A 35 2.57 1.52 -5.21
C LEU A 35 1.23 1.00 -4.74
N LEU A 36 0.28 1.91 -4.50
CA LEU A 36 -1.07 1.56 -4.09
C LEU A 36 -1.79 0.77 -5.18
N ASP A 37 -1.79 1.26 -6.42
CA ASP A 37 -2.39 0.54 -7.56
C ASP A 37 -1.79 -0.87 -7.70
N LEU A 38 -0.47 -1.00 -7.59
CA LEU A 38 0.20 -2.30 -7.64
C LEU A 38 -0.16 -3.23 -6.50
N TYR A 39 -0.23 -2.70 -5.28
CA TYR A 39 -0.65 -3.47 -4.12
C TYR A 39 -2.09 -3.97 -4.26
N LEU A 40 -2.93 -3.18 -4.94
CA LEU A 40 -4.34 -3.50 -5.15
C LEU A 40 -4.59 -4.45 -6.33
N GLU A 41 -3.77 -4.36 -7.37
CA GLU A 41 -3.89 -5.17 -8.58
C GLU A 41 -3.09 -6.48 -8.49
N ASN A 42 -2.01 -6.51 -7.70
CA ASN A 42 -1.10 -7.64 -7.60
C ASN A 42 -0.92 -8.08 -6.15
N ASP A 43 -0.62 -9.36 -5.96
CA ASP A 43 -0.19 -9.88 -4.67
C ASP A 43 1.24 -9.44 -4.42
N VAL A 44 1.41 -8.40 -3.60
CA VAL A 44 2.71 -7.80 -3.33
C VAL A 44 3.15 -8.00 -1.88
N GLU A 45 4.47 -8.12 -1.71
CA GLU A 45 5.11 -8.27 -0.40
C GLU A 45 5.78 -6.96 0.02
N MET A 46 5.78 -6.72 1.33
CA MET A 46 6.38 -5.55 1.96
C MET A 46 7.16 -6.00 3.20
N ASP A 47 8.41 -5.56 3.35
CA ASP A 47 9.15 -5.80 4.60
C ASP A 47 8.63 -4.89 5.71
N SER A 48 8.31 -5.46 6.86
CA SER A 48 7.89 -4.69 8.03
C SER A 48 9.05 -3.85 8.57
N PRO A 49 8.81 -2.57 8.93
CA PRO A 49 9.80 -1.76 9.61
C PRO A 49 9.95 -2.20 11.07
N ASP A 50 10.83 -3.16 11.32
CA ASP A 50 11.28 -3.50 12.68
C ASP A 50 12.17 -2.39 13.26
N GLU A 51 12.12 -2.19 14.59
CA GLU A 51 12.82 -1.10 15.30
C GLU A 51 14.36 -1.10 15.12
N GLN A 52 14.93 -2.21 14.64
CA GLN A 52 16.38 -2.37 14.40
C GLN A 52 16.76 -2.42 12.92
N SER A 53 15.79 -2.35 12.01
CA SER A 53 16.02 -2.56 10.58
C SER A 53 16.42 -1.29 9.84
N LEU A 54 16.24 -0.10 10.43
CA LEU A 54 16.55 1.20 9.80
C LEU A 54 17.39 2.05 10.75
N SER A 55 18.64 2.34 10.38
CA SER A 55 19.59 3.11 11.20
C SER A 55 19.20 4.60 11.26
N ASN A 56 18.61 5.10 10.16
CA ASN A 56 18.21 6.49 10.05
C ASN A 56 16.75 6.67 10.51
N GLN A 57 16.54 7.42 11.59
CA GLN A 57 15.21 7.72 12.13
C GLN A 57 14.29 8.39 11.09
N ALA A 58 14.81 9.25 10.21
CA ALA A 58 14.00 9.86 9.17
C ALA A 58 13.47 8.82 8.17
N HIS A 59 14.34 7.91 7.73
CA HIS A 59 13.95 6.84 6.83
C HIS A 59 12.97 5.87 7.51
N ALA A 60 13.15 5.59 8.80
CA ALA A 60 12.23 4.78 9.59
C ALA A 60 10.84 5.40 9.67
N ILE A 61 10.75 6.70 9.95
CA ILE A 61 9.46 7.42 9.99
C ILE A 61 8.78 7.42 8.62
N ILE A 62 9.52 7.74 7.55
CA ILE A 62 8.97 7.78 6.19
C ILE A 62 8.49 6.40 5.76
N TYR A 63 9.34 5.38 5.89
CA TYR A 63 9.02 4.01 5.50
C TYR A 63 7.81 3.47 6.26
N ARG A 64 7.81 3.63 7.60
CA ARG A 64 6.68 3.22 8.44
C ARG A 64 5.40 3.93 8.07
N GLY A 65 5.46 5.25 7.85
CA GLY A 65 4.30 6.03 7.41
C GLY A 65 3.72 5.56 6.07
N ILE A 66 4.56 5.10 5.14
CA ILE A 66 4.12 4.55 3.86
C ILE A 66 3.52 3.16 4.04
N PHE A 67 4.19 2.29 4.78
CA PHE A 67 3.72 0.94 5.09
C PHE A 67 2.34 0.97 5.78
N ASP A 68 2.21 1.81 6.83
CA ASP A 68 0.95 2.02 7.55
C ASP A 68 -0.13 2.61 6.62
N LYS A 69 0.20 3.63 5.81
CA LYS A 69 -0.78 4.22 4.86
C LYS A 69 -1.26 3.22 3.82
N LEU A 70 -0.36 2.44 3.22
CA LEU A 70 -0.73 1.44 2.21
C LEU A 70 -1.63 0.38 2.83
N SER A 71 -1.29 -0.10 4.03
CA SER A 71 -2.08 -1.09 4.76
C SER A 71 -3.47 -0.53 5.16
N GLN A 72 -3.53 0.69 5.69
CA GLN A 72 -4.78 1.37 6.02
C GLN A 72 -5.66 1.61 4.79
N LEU A 73 -5.08 2.10 3.69
CA LEU A 73 -5.81 2.38 2.46
C LEU A 73 -6.42 1.10 1.86
N VAL A 74 -5.74 -0.03 1.98
CA VAL A 74 -6.28 -1.33 1.59
C VAL A 74 -7.41 -1.77 2.50
N GLU A 75 -7.25 -1.63 3.80
CA GLU A 75 -8.28 -2.01 4.77
C GLU A 75 -9.53 -1.15 4.55
N GLU A 76 -9.36 0.16 4.35
CA GLU A 76 -10.42 1.09 3.99
C GLU A 76 -11.04 0.77 2.62
N LYS A 77 -10.25 0.47 1.57
CA LYS A 77 -10.80 0.14 0.25
C LYS A 77 -11.53 -1.21 0.27
N SER A 78 -11.00 -2.22 0.95
CA SER A 78 -11.67 -3.52 1.13
C SER A 78 -13.00 -3.31 1.84
N ARG A 79 -12.98 -2.58 2.96
CA ARG A 79 -14.18 -2.24 3.72
C ARG A 79 -15.18 -1.41 2.92
N PHE A 80 -14.71 -0.45 2.12
CA PHE A 80 -15.56 0.35 1.25
C PHE A 80 -16.15 -0.48 0.10
N LYS A 81 -15.42 -1.47 -0.41
CA LYS A 81 -15.90 -2.41 -1.42
C LYS A 81 -16.97 -3.35 -0.85
N ASP A 82 -16.74 -3.88 0.37
CA ASP A 82 -17.73 -4.67 1.11
C ASP A 82 -19.00 -3.85 1.43
N GLU A 83 -18.84 -2.62 1.94
CA GLU A 83 -19.96 -1.72 2.22
C GLU A 83 -20.67 -1.29 0.93
N SER A 84 -19.95 -1.07 -0.18
CA SER A 84 -20.53 -0.67 -1.46
C SER A 84 -21.24 -1.83 -2.16
N GLU A 85 -20.73 -3.07 -2.12
CA GLU A 85 -21.46 -4.25 -2.59
C GLU A 85 -22.72 -4.48 -1.76
N THR A 86 -22.65 -4.29 -0.43
CA THR A 86 -23.82 -4.42 0.45
C THR A 86 -24.87 -3.33 0.18
N LEU A 87 -24.46 -2.07 -0.03
CA LEU A 87 -25.37 -0.95 -0.31
C LEU A 87 -26.00 -1.05 -1.71
N TYR A 88 -25.23 -1.44 -2.72
CA TYR A 88 -25.75 -1.66 -4.08
C TYR A 88 -26.71 -2.85 -4.15
N LEU A 89 -26.45 -3.95 -3.43
CA LEU A 89 -27.37 -5.10 -3.37
C LEU A 89 -28.69 -4.76 -2.67
N ASP A 90 -28.67 -3.91 -1.64
CA ASP A 90 -29.88 -3.50 -0.92
C ASP A 90 -30.73 -2.51 -1.74
N GLU A 91 -30.08 -1.58 -2.46
CA GLU A 91 -30.78 -0.70 -3.41
C GLU A 91 -31.33 -1.46 -4.62
N MET A 92 -30.59 -2.43 -5.20
CA MET A 92 -31.11 -3.26 -6.30
C MET A 92 -32.32 -4.11 -5.90
N LYS A 93 -32.35 -4.67 -4.67
CA LYS A 93 -33.51 -5.42 -4.17
C LYS A 93 -34.77 -4.57 -4.05
N LYS A 94 -34.64 -3.28 -3.70
CA LYS A 94 -35.77 -2.35 -3.66
C LYS A 94 -36.37 -2.06 -5.04
N TYR A 95 -35.56 -2.06 -6.10
CA TYR A 95 -36.05 -1.87 -7.46
C TYR A 95 -36.59 -3.15 -8.11
N ALA A 96 -36.15 -4.34 -7.69
CA ALA A 96 -36.62 -5.62 -8.24
C ALA A 96 -37.94 -6.13 -7.62
N ALA A 97 -38.36 -5.57 -6.48
CA ALA A 97 -39.62 -5.92 -5.81
C ALA A 97 -40.80 -5.00 -6.20
N GLN A 98 -40.68 -4.25 -7.30
CA GLN A 98 -41.71 -3.36 -7.82
C GLN A 98 -42.21 -3.80 -9.20
#